data_AF-A0A3C0B428-F1
#
_entry.id   AF-A0A3C0B428-F1
#
_cell.length_a   1.000
_cell.length_b   1.000
_cell.length_c   1.000
_cell.angle_alpha   90.00
_cell.angle_beta   90.00
_cell.angle_gamma   90.00
#
_symmetry.space_group_name_H-M   'P 1'
#
loop_
_entity.id
_entity.type
_entity.pdbx_description
1 polymer ?
#
loop_
_entity_poly.entity_id
_entity_poly.type
_entity_poly.pdbx_seq_one_letter_code
_entity_poly.pdbx_strand_id
1 'polypeptide(L)'
;MNFELFISSRIRSKKDTSFSRPIILISIAGISLGVMVMLISVAVLKGFQFQIRDKVAGFGGHIQISGFSSNLSLEPEPVNLSDIRMAEISRLNNVSAVQAFGLKAGILKTTDQIHGVVLKGVDSSYRWDFFKEKLISGQLPDIKGVNPSDEMLISN
;
A
#
# COMPACT_ATOMS: atom_id res chain seq x y z
N MET A 1 31.19 25.41 26.64
CA MET A 1 31.94 24.30 27.27
C MET A 1 30.95 23.54 28.15
N ASN A 2 30.71 22.25 27.89
CA ASN A 2 29.77 21.45 28.70
C ASN A 2 30.44 21.04 30.03
N PHE A 3 30.17 21.81 31.07
CA PHE A 3 30.69 21.61 32.42
C PHE A 3 30.26 20.25 32.99
N GLU A 4 29.07 19.78 32.63
CA GLU A 4 28.53 18.48 33.01
C GLU A 4 29.35 17.32 32.42
N LEU A 5 29.81 17.47 31.16
CA LEU A 5 30.73 16.51 30.52
C LEU A 5 32.12 16.53 31.17
N PHE A 6 32.59 17.69 31.61
CA PHE A 6 33.87 17.81 32.32
C PHE A 6 33.84 17.15 33.70
N ILE A 7 32.77 17.36 34.47
CA ILE A 7 32.57 16.75 35.79
C ILE A 7 32.42 15.22 35.65
N SER A 8 31.55 14.75 34.76
CA SER A 8 31.30 13.31 34.56
C SER A 8 32.52 12.55 34.06
N SER A 9 33.29 13.10 33.12
CA SER A 9 34.52 12.48 32.63
C SER A 9 35.62 12.41 33.70
N ARG A 10 35.71 13.40 34.58
CA ARG A 10 36.69 13.43 35.68
C ARG A 10 36.34 12.46 36.81
N ILE A 11 35.05 12.31 37.14
CA ILE A 11 34.57 11.32 38.11
C ILE A 11 34.84 9.89 37.61
N ARG A 12 34.65 9.63 36.29
CA ARG A 12 34.96 8.35 35.66
C ARG A 12 36.47 7.98 35.69
N SER A 13 37.34 8.96 35.92
CA SER A 13 38.80 8.80 35.85
C SER A 13 39.49 8.39 37.16
N LYS A 14 38.81 8.39 38.33
CA LYS A 14 39.38 7.83 39.57
C LYS A 14 39.22 6.31 39.59
N LYS A 15 40.34 5.64 39.82
CA LYS A 15 40.69 4.31 39.33
C LYS A 15 40.55 3.26 40.44
N ASP A 16 39.54 2.40 40.32
CA ASP A 16 39.48 1.02 40.81
C ASP A 16 38.42 0.21 40.02
N THR A 17 38.45 0.33 38.68
CA THR A 17 37.36 -0.12 37.80
C THR A 17 37.70 -1.33 36.92
N SER A 18 38.73 -2.12 37.25
CA SER A 18 39.13 -3.29 36.42
C SER A 18 37.98 -4.30 36.29
N PHE A 19 37.25 -4.53 37.39
CA PHE A 19 36.15 -5.48 37.45
C PHE A 19 34.85 -4.99 36.79
N SER A 20 34.62 -3.67 36.73
CA SER A 20 33.36 -3.08 36.23
C SER A 20 33.35 -2.87 34.70
N ARG A 21 34.52 -2.80 34.06
CA ARG A 21 34.62 -2.62 32.59
C ARG A 21 33.92 -3.71 31.77
N PRO A 22 34.12 -5.01 32.05
CA PRO A 22 33.43 -6.09 31.33
C PRO A 22 31.91 -5.99 31.49
N ILE A 23 31.43 -5.67 32.68
CA ILE A 23 30.00 -5.55 32.99
C ILE A 23 29.37 -4.42 32.16
N ILE A 24 30.00 -3.24 32.15
CA ILE A 24 29.53 -2.09 31.36
C ILE A 24 29.49 -2.43 29.86
N LEU A 25 30.49 -3.14 29.34
CA LEU A 25 30.51 -3.59 27.94
C LEU A 25 29.36 -4.54 27.60
N ILE A 26 29.10 -5.54 28.46
CA ILE A 26 27.99 -6.48 28.27
C ILE A 26 26.64 -5.74 28.35
N SER A 27 26.50 -4.78 29.29
CA SER A 27 25.28 -3.96 29.40
C SER A 27 25.05 -3.11 28.14
N ILE A 28 26.08 -2.44 27.62
CA ILE A 28 25.97 -1.66 26.38
C ILE A 28 25.64 -2.55 25.20
N ALA A 29 26.27 -3.73 25.08
CA ALA A 29 25.98 -4.69 24.01
C ALA A 29 24.52 -5.18 24.07
N GLY A 30 24.02 -5.51 25.27
CA GLY A 30 22.64 -5.94 25.46
C GLY A 30 21.62 -4.85 25.11
N ILE A 31 21.83 -3.62 25.59
CA ILE A 31 20.96 -2.48 25.25
C ILE A 31 21.01 -2.19 23.75
N SER A 32 22.21 -2.16 23.16
CA SER A 32 22.38 -1.92 21.73
C SER A 32 21.67 -2.97 20.88
N LEU A 33 21.77 -4.25 21.26
CA LEU A 33 21.10 -5.33 20.55
C LEU A 33 19.58 -5.22 20.68
N GLY A 34 19.07 -4.91 21.88
CA GLY A 34 17.64 -4.71 22.10
C GLY A 34 17.07 -3.56 21.27
N VAL A 35 17.76 -2.41 21.26
CA VAL A 35 17.36 -1.25 20.45
C VAL A 35 17.46 -1.57 18.96
N MET A 36 18.51 -2.26 18.52
CA MET A 36 18.67 -2.67 17.11
C MET A 36 17.50 -3.52 16.64
N VAL A 37 17.13 -4.56 17.39
CA VAL A 37 16.01 -5.45 17.04
C VAL A 37 14.69 -4.66 17.01
N MET A 38 14.48 -3.77 17.98
CA MET A 38 13.29 -2.91 18.02
C MET A 38 13.20 -2.00 16.79
N LEU A 39 14.30 -1.37 16.37
CA LEU A 39 14.34 -0.52 15.19
C LEU A 39 14.10 -1.30 13.89
N ILE A 40 14.71 -2.48 13.74
CA ILE A 40 14.50 -3.35 12.58
C ILE A 40 13.02 -3.75 12.48
N SER A 41 12.42 -4.16 13.60
CA SER A 41 11.01 -4.54 13.64
C SER A 41 10.10 -3.39 13.19
N VAL A 42 10.33 -2.17 13.70
CA VAL A 42 9.56 -0.98 13.29
C VAL A 42 9.75 -0.66 11.82
N ALA A 43 10.99 -0.76 11.30
CA ALA A 43 11.29 -0.49 9.90
C ALA A 43 10.55 -1.48 8.96
N VAL A 44 10.59 -2.78 9.29
CA VAL A 44 9.87 -3.82 8.51
C VAL A 44 8.37 -3.57 8.55
N LEU A 45 7.81 -3.31 9.74
CA LEU A 45 6.37 -3.05 9.89
C LEU A 45 5.92 -1.83 9.08
N LYS A 46 6.68 -0.73 9.13
CA LYS A 46 6.36 0.49 8.37
C LYS A 46 6.52 0.29 6.87
N GLY A 47 7.57 -0.39 6.43
CA GLY A 47 7.77 -0.73 5.02
C GLY A 47 6.64 -1.59 4.48
N PHE A 48 6.21 -2.60 5.25
CA PHE A 48 5.09 -3.46 4.89
C PHE A 48 3.77 -2.69 4.84
N GLN A 49 3.49 -1.84 5.84
CA GLN A 49 2.30 -0.99 5.87
C GLN A 49 2.24 -0.08 4.64
N PHE A 50 3.37 0.53 4.26
CA PHE A 50 3.47 1.36 3.07
C PHE A 50 3.16 0.56 1.80
N GLN A 51 3.77 -0.62 1.65
CA GLN A 51 3.58 -1.48 0.48
C GLN A 51 2.14 -1.99 0.34
N ILE A 52 1.48 -2.37 1.44
CA ILE A 52 0.06 -2.74 1.40
C ILE A 52 -0.78 -1.56 0.97
N ARG A 53 -0.59 -0.39 1.61
CA ARG A 53 -1.38 0.80 1.32
C ARG A 53 -1.26 1.19 -0.15
N ASP A 54 -0.04 1.20 -0.68
CA ASP A 54 0.23 1.55 -2.07
C ASP A 54 -0.42 0.54 -3.04
N LYS A 55 -0.35 -0.76 -2.75
CA LYS A 55 -1.06 -1.79 -3.54
C LYS A 55 -2.58 -1.62 -3.49
N VAL A 56 -3.17 -1.46 -2.30
CA VAL A 56 -4.62 -1.28 -2.15
C VAL A 56 -5.08 -0.02 -2.90
N ALA A 57 -4.35 1.08 -2.78
CA ALA A 57 -4.67 2.32 -3.49
C ALA A 57 -4.42 2.23 -5.00
N GLY A 58 -3.40 1.47 -5.44
CA GLY A 58 -3.12 1.23 -6.86
C GLY A 58 -4.20 0.41 -7.56
N PHE A 59 -4.80 -0.56 -6.86
CA PHE A 59 -5.92 -1.35 -7.38
C PHE A 59 -7.26 -0.62 -7.30
N GLY A 60 -7.56 0.01 -6.16
CA GLY A 60 -8.89 0.54 -5.84
C GLY A 60 -9.03 2.05 -5.94
N GLY A 61 -7.94 2.80 -6.13
CA GLY A 61 -7.90 4.25 -5.93
C GLY A 61 -7.80 4.62 -4.44
N HIS A 62 -7.41 5.86 -4.18
CA HIS A 62 -7.29 6.38 -2.81
C HIS A 62 -8.65 6.71 -2.17
N ILE A 63 -9.63 7.07 -3.02
CA ILE A 63 -10.98 7.43 -2.63
C ILE A 63 -11.92 6.75 -3.62
N GLN A 64 -12.93 6.07 -3.11
CA GLN A 64 -13.98 5.45 -3.92
C GLN A 64 -15.30 6.16 -3.63
N ILE A 65 -16.03 6.46 -4.69
CA ILE A 65 -17.39 6.98 -4.62
C ILE A 65 -18.30 5.82 -5.01
N SER A 66 -19.11 5.36 -4.06
CA SER A 66 -20.07 4.28 -4.27
C SER A 66 -21.46 4.71 -3.82
N GLY A 67 -22.49 4.03 -4.33
CA GLY A 67 -23.86 4.27 -3.88
C GLY A 67 -23.99 4.06 -2.38
N PHE A 68 -24.72 4.95 -1.71
CA PHE A 68 -25.00 4.78 -0.29
C PHE A 68 -26.07 3.70 -0.12
N SER A 69 -25.67 2.53 0.35
CA SER A 69 -26.59 1.47 0.72
C SER A 69 -26.17 0.85 2.06
N SER A 70 -27.12 0.31 2.80
CA SER A 70 -26.86 -0.42 4.05
C SER A 70 -26.31 -1.83 3.80
N ASN A 71 -26.11 -2.22 2.54
CA ASN A 71 -25.68 -3.55 2.14
C ASN A 71 -24.22 -3.51 1.69
N LEU A 72 -23.32 -4.09 2.49
CA LEU A 72 -21.92 -4.31 2.09
C LEU A 72 -21.83 -5.52 1.15
N SER A 73 -22.26 -5.33 -0.09
CA SER A 73 -22.16 -6.32 -1.16
C SER A 73 -20.85 -6.16 -1.93
N LEU A 74 -20.35 -7.26 -2.50
CA LEU A 74 -19.26 -7.26 -3.50
C LEU A 74 -19.69 -6.63 -4.84
N GLU A 75 -20.98 -6.35 -4.99
CA GLU A 75 -21.57 -5.58 -6.08
C GLU A 75 -22.23 -4.32 -5.48
N PRO A 76 -21.53 -3.18 -5.47
CA PRO A 76 -22.08 -1.94 -4.96
C PRO A 76 -23.22 -1.44 -5.86
N GLU A 77 -24.17 -0.73 -5.25
CA GLU A 77 -25.23 -0.02 -6.00
C GLU A 77 -24.60 0.97 -6.99
N PRO A 78 -25.08 1.01 -8.24
CA PRO A 78 -24.53 1.87 -9.27
C PRO A 78 -24.77 3.34 -8.91
N VAL A 79 -23.80 4.19 -9.26
CA VAL A 79 -23.93 5.64 -9.14
C VAL A 79 -24.12 6.23 -10.53
N ASN A 80 -25.07 7.16 -10.67
CA ASN A 80 -25.22 7.91 -11.90
C ASN A 80 -24.03 8.86 -12.09
N LEU A 81 -23.23 8.61 -13.12
CA LEU A 81 -22.06 9.44 -13.44
C LEU A 81 -22.44 10.89 -13.75
N SER A 82 -23.67 11.13 -14.24
CA SER A 82 -24.21 12.46 -14.50
C SER A 82 -24.34 13.33 -13.24
N ASP A 83 -24.58 12.71 -12.09
CA ASP A 83 -24.70 13.41 -10.81
C ASP A 83 -23.31 13.77 -10.24
N ILE A 84 -22.26 13.09 -10.71
CA ILE A 84 -20.89 13.33 -10.31
C ILE A 84 -20.24 14.31 -11.28
N ARG A 85 -19.81 15.46 -10.79
CA ARG A 85 -19.07 16.46 -11.56
C ARG A 85 -17.60 16.04 -11.74
N MET A 86 -17.36 14.93 -12.45
CA MET A 86 -16.04 14.32 -12.67
C MET A 86 -15.02 15.33 -13.19
N ALA A 87 -15.43 16.21 -14.11
CA ALA A 87 -14.56 17.25 -14.69
C ALA A 87 -14.14 18.33 -13.67
N GLU A 88 -14.95 18.60 -12.65
CA GLU A 88 -14.60 19.55 -11.58
C GLU A 88 -13.62 18.90 -10.59
N ILE A 89 -13.87 17.63 -10.22
CA ILE A 89 -12.98 16.86 -9.33
C ILE A 89 -11.59 16.71 -9.95
N SER A 90 -11.51 16.39 -11.25
CA SER A 90 -10.24 16.26 -11.96
C SER A 90 -9.43 17.56 -12.07
N ARG A 91 -10.03 18.73 -11.82
CA ARG A 91 -9.33 20.03 -11.84
C ARG A 91 -8.72 20.41 -10.49
N LEU A 92 -9.01 19.66 -9.42
CA LEU A 92 -8.44 19.92 -8.10
C LEU A 92 -6.95 19.57 -8.10
N ASN A 93 -6.12 20.46 -7.54
CA ASN A 93 -4.65 20.35 -7.57
C ASN A 93 -4.09 19.03 -7.00
N ASN A 94 -4.83 18.34 -6.14
CA ASN A 94 -4.40 17.10 -5.47
C ASN A 94 -5.06 15.84 -6.05
N VAL A 95 -5.75 15.94 -7.18
CA VAL A 95 -6.40 14.80 -7.85
C VAL A 95 -5.59 14.44 -9.09
N SER A 96 -4.98 13.25 -9.08
CA SER A 96 -4.14 12.79 -10.20
C SER A 96 -4.95 12.18 -11.34
N ALA A 97 -6.06 11.51 -11.03
CA ALA A 97 -6.99 10.92 -11.98
C ALA A 97 -8.32 10.61 -11.30
N VAL A 98 -9.40 10.68 -12.06
CA VAL A 98 -10.72 10.20 -11.66
C VAL A 98 -11.18 9.22 -12.73
N GLN A 99 -11.54 8.00 -12.33
CA GLN A 99 -11.79 6.89 -13.24
C GLN A 99 -13.05 6.16 -12.79
N ALA A 100 -13.98 5.93 -13.71
CA ALA A 100 -15.15 5.11 -13.44
C ALA A 100 -14.76 3.63 -13.43
N PHE A 101 -15.42 2.86 -12.57
CA PHE A 101 -15.27 1.42 -12.52
C PHE A 101 -16.61 0.76 -12.17
N GLY A 102 -16.75 -0.51 -12.53
CA GLY A 102 -17.86 -1.35 -12.13
C GLY A 102 -17.35 -2.65 -11.52
N LEU A 103 -18.03 -3.17 -10.50
CA LEU A 103 -17.75 -4.48 -9.92
C LEU A 103 -18.92 -5.41 -10.17
N LYS A 104 -18.61 -6.63 -10.62
CA LYS A 104 -19.61 -7.68 -10.81
C LYS A 104 -19.06 -9.02 -10.34
N ALA A 105 -19.79 -9.72 -9.48
CA ALA A 105 -19.45 -11.08 -9.11
C ALA A 105 -19.73 -12.01 -10.30
N GLY A 106 -18.82 -12.93 -10.53
CA GLY A 106 -18.89 -13.88 -11.63
C GLY A 106 -18.31 -15.22 -11.21
N ILE A 107 -18.50 -16.22 -12.06
CA ILE A 107 -17.90 -17.54 -11.90
C ILE A 107 -17.02 -17.77 -13.12
N LEU A 108 -15.73 -17.99 -12.90
CA LEU A 108 -14.82 -18.49 -13.92
C LEU A 108 -14.82 -20.02 -13.86
N LYS A 109 -15.19 -20.63 -14.98
CA LYS A 109 -15.12 -22.07 -15.17
C LYS A 109 -13.99 -22.40 -16.14
N THR A 110 -13.05 -23.22 -15.69
CA THR A 110 -12.09 -23.89 -16.57
C THR A 110 -12.51 -25.35 -16.75
N THR A 111 -11.71 -26.16 -17.46
CA THR A 111 -12.04 -27.57 -17.71
C THR A 111 -12.28 -28.35 -16.42
N ASP A 112 -11.45 -28.11 -15.41
CA ASP A 112 -11.46 -28.86 -14.14
C ASP A 112 -11.84 -27.98 -12.95
N GLN A 113 -11.75 -26.66 -13.13
CA GLN A 113 -11.87 -25.55 -12.18
C GLN A 113 -13.24 -24.86 -12.13
N ILE A 114 -13.79 -24.56 -10.97
CA ILE A 114 -14.79 -23.48 -10.83
C ILE A 114 -14.35 -22.54 -9.72
N HIS A 115 -14.19 -21.26 -10.04
CA HIS A 115 -13.83 -20.21 -9.08
C HIS A 115 -14.79 -19.04 -9.14
N GLY A 116 -15.24 -18.58 -7.98
CA GLY A 116 -15.92 -17.30 -7.85
C GLY A 116 -14.91 -16.16 -7.98
N VAL A 117 -15.21 -15.17 -8.81
CA VAL A 117 -14.38 -13.99 -9.03
C VAL A 117 -15.20 -12.72 -8.91
N VAL A 118 -14.52 -11.60 -8.68
CA VAL A 118 -15.10 -10.27 -8.83
C VAL A 118 -14.43 -9.61 -10.01
N LEU A 119 -15.22 -9.36 -11.05
CA LEU A 119 -14.78 -8.67 -12.25
C LEU A 119 -14.79 -7.17 -12.01
N LYS A 120 -13.67 -6.51 -12.32
CA LYS A 120 -13.57 -5.06 -12.33
C LYS A 120 -13.62 -4.56 -13.77
N GLY A 121 -14.74 -3.97 -14.15
CA GLY A 121 -14.90 -3.24 -15.40
C GLY A 121 -14.34 -1.82 -15.29
N VAL A 122 -13.72 -1.35 -16.36
CA VAL A 122 -13.17 0.01 -16.48
C VAL A 122 -13.48 0.58 -17.85
N ASP A 123 -13.46 1.90 -18.00
CA ASP A 123 -13.73 2.57 -19.26
C ASP A 123 -12.43 2.93 -20.02
N SER A 124 -12.58 3.48 -21.23
CA SER A 124 -11.45 3.88 -22.09
C SER A 124 -10.57 4.98 -21.50
N SER A 125 -11.00 5.66 -20.44
CA SER A 125 -10.22 6.67 -19.72
C SER A 125 -9.32 6.08 -18.62
N TYR A 126 -9.38 4.76 -18.42
CA TYR A 126 -8.61 4.08 -17.38
C TYR A 126 -7.10 4.19 -17.60
N ARG A 127 -6.38 4.52 -16.52
CA ARG A 127 -4.92 4.65 -16.50
C ARG A 127 -4.28 3.35 -16.08
N TRP A 128 -3.63 2.71 -17.05
CA TRP A 128 -2.96 1.43 -16.84
C TRP A 128 -1.55 1.52 -16.22
N ASP A 129 -1.06 2.72 -15.87
CA ASP A 129 0.32 2.95 -15.40
C ASP A 129 0.74 1.97 -14.29
N PHE A 130 -0.12 1.81 -13.27
CA PHE A 130 0.14 0.91 -12.15
C PHE A 130 0.23 -0.56 -12.57
N PHE A 131 -0.67 -1.02 -13.44
CA PHE A 131 -0.70 -2.42 -13.90
C PHE A 131 0.40 -2.73 -14.90
N LYS A 132 0.80 -1.74 -15.71
CA LYS A 132 1.89 -1.86 -16.68
C LYS A 132 3.21 -2.25 -15.99
N GLU A 133 3.49 -1.67 -14.82
CA GLU A 133 4.67 -2.01 -14.03
C GLU A 133 4.61 -3.38 -13.36
N LYS A 134 3.43 -3.99 -13.27
CA LYS A 134 3.21 -5.30 -12.65
C LYS A 134 2.91 -6.41 -13.66
N LEU A 135 2.91 -6.09 -14.95
CA LEU A 135 2.62 -7.04 -16.01
C LEU A 135 3.81 -7.99 -16.17
N ILE A 136 3.59 -9.28 -15.93
CA ILE A 136 4.62 -10.33 -16.06
C ILE A 136 4.65 -10.88 -17.49
N SER A 137 3.48 -11.06 -18.11
CA SER A 137 3.32 -11.62 -19.45
C SER A 137 2.03 -11.11 -20.09
N GLY A 138 1.95 -11.14 -21.42
CA GLY A 138 0.79 -10.69 -22.19
C GLY A 138 0.82 -9.19 -22.51
N GLN A 139 -0.37 -8.63 -22.73
CA GLN A 139 -0.56 -7.22 -23.09
C GLN A 139 -1.71 -6.65 -22.26
N LEU A 140 -1.74 -5.32 -22.14
CA LEU A 140 -2.86 -4.64 -21.47
C LEU A 140 -4.09 -4.67 -22.38
N PRO A 141 -5.31 -4.81 -21.83
CA PRO A 141 -6.54 -4.82 -22.60
C PRO A 141 -6.73 -3.55 -23.43
N ASP A 142 -7.00 -3.70 -24.72
CA ASP A 142 -7.43 -2.59 -25.56
C ASP A 142 -8.94 -2.37 -25.43
N ILE A 143 -9.30 -1.31 -24.73
CA ILE A 143 -10.67 -0.91 -24.42
C ILE A 143 -11.05 0.43 -25.07
N LYS A 144 -10.31 0.85 -26.10
CA LYS A 144 -10.57 2.12 -26.81
C LYS A 144 -11.67 2.02 -27.86
N GLY A 145 -12.12 0.80 -28.18
CA GLY A 145 -13.19 0.55 -29.13
C GLY A 145 -14.58 0.95 -28.60
N VAL A 146 -15.55 1.01 -29.53
CA VAL A 146 -16.98 1.24 -29.20
C VAL A 146 -17.61 -0.02 -28.60
N ASN A 147 -17.08 -1.20 -28.95
CA ASN A 147 -17.56 -2.48 -28.45
C ASN A 147 -16.81 -2.89 -27.17
N PRO A 148 -17.47 -3.65 -26.27
CA PRO A 148 -16.80 -4.28 -25.14
C PRO A 148 -15.63 -5.15 -25.63
N SER A 149 -14.50 -5.07 -24.95
CA SER A 149 -13.35 -5.94 -25.20
C SER A 149 -13.50 -7.24 -24.42
N ASP A 150 -13.17 -8.36 -25.04
CA ASP A 150 -13.12 -9.69 -24.39
C ASP A 150 -11.76 -9.95 -23.72
N GLU A 151 -10.84 -8.97 -23.75
CA GLU A 151 -9.52 -9.06 -23.14
C GLU A 151 -9.58 -8.85 -21.63
N MET A 152 -8.88 -9.68 -20.87
CA MET A 152 -8.90 -9.65 -19.41
C MET A 152 -7.49 -9.71 -18.83
N LEU A 153 -7.27 -8.97 -17.74
CA LEU A 153 -6.08 -9.13 -16.90
C LEU A 153 -6.43 -9.99 -15.69
N ILE A 154 -5.57 -10.96 -15.41
CA ILE A 154 -5.72 -11.88 -14.29
C ILE A 154 -4.45 -11.77 -13.44
N SER A 155 -4.63 -11.64 -12.13
CA SER A 155 -3.54 -11.86 -11.17
C SER A 155 -3.57 -13.33 -10.76
N ASN A 156 -2.40 -13.97 -10.82
CA ASN A 156 -2.16 -15.27 -10.20
C ASN A 156 -1.94 -15.09 -8.69
#